data_AF-A0A965NN28-F1
#
_entry.id   AF-A0A965NN28-F1
#
_cell.length_a   1.000
_cell.length_b   1.000
_cell.length_c   1.000
_cell.angle_alpha   90.00
_cell.angle_beta   90.00
_cell.angle_gamma   90.00
#
_symmetry.space_group_name_H-M   'P 1'
#
loop_
_entity.id
_entity.type
_entity.pdbx_description
1 polymer ?
#
loop_
_entity_poly.entity_id
_entity_poly.type
_entity_poly.pdbx_seq_one_letter_code
_entity_poly.pdbx_strand_id
1 'polypeptide(L)'
;TTRADVERTAAKFLLAVQEAGKVYRHIVTVKGVGRFVPEISMDETDSPQTPPELLVILAAIADEGVPIQTIAPKFTGRFNKGVDYVGDLAQFEREFNDDLCVIAHAVKQYGLPANLKLSVHSGSDKFSIYPAIRRALAKHGAGVHVKTAGTTWLEEVIGLAEAGGAGLTLAKEIYAEALSHMDELCQPYATVIDIDRSKLPSADVVNGWTSEQFVGALRHDQKNPLYNANIRQLIHVGFKVAAKMGPRYLEQLKACRESCARNVTGNLFDRHIKPLFL
;
A
#
# COMPACT_ATOMS: atom_id res chain seq x y z
N THR A 1 -20.00 20.01 -12.00
CA THR A 1 -19.63 19.14 -13.13
C THR A 1 -20.44 19.56 -14.34
N THR A 2 -19.80 19.88 -15.46
CA THR A 2 -20.49 20.17 -16.73
C THR A 2 -20.83 18.87 -17.47
N ARG A 3 -21.72 18.92 -18.48
CA ARG A 3 -21.98 17.77 -19.37
C ARG A 3 -20.68 17.21 -19.97
N ALA A 4 -19.80 18.10 -20.44
CA ALA A 4 -18.52 17.72 -21.04
C ALA A 4 -17.60 16.98 -20.04
N ASP A 5 -17.63 17.36 -18.75
CA ASP A 5 -16.85 16.67 -17.72
C ASP A 5 -17.37 15.24 -17.48
N VAL A 6 -18.70 15.06 -17.47
CA VAL A 6 -19.31 13.72 -17.34
C VAL A 6 -18.97 12.86 -18.56
N GLU A 7 -19.12 13.39 -19.77
CA GLU A 7 -18.81 12.67 -21.01
C GLU A 7 -17.33 12.25 -21.06
N ARG A 8 -16.41 13.13 -20.67
CA ARG A 8 -14.97 12.82 -20.58
C ARG A 8 -14.68 11.72 -19.55
N THR A 9 -15.31 11.80 -18.38
CA THR A 9 -15.14 10.81 -17.31
C THR A 9 -15.69 9.44 -17.74
N ALA A 10 -16.89 9.42 -18.31
CA ALA A 10 -17.54 8.20 -18.80
C ALA A 10 -16.72 7.55 -19.92
N ALA A 11 -16.20 8.35 -20.87
CA ALA A 11 -15.34 7.84 -21.94
C ALA A 11 -14.07 7.14 -21.41
N LYS A 12 -13.57 7.55 -20.24
CA LYS A 12 -12.39 6.94 -19.60
C LYS A 12 -12.72 5.70 -18.78
N PHE A 13 -13.82 5.70 -18.02
CA PHE A 13 -14.05 4.68 -16.99
C PHE A 13 -15.20 3.71 -17.24
N LEU A 14 -16.16 4.05 -18.12
CA LEU A 14 -17.38 3.25 -18.28
C LEU A 14 -17.07 1.82 -18.76
N LEU A 15 -16.18 1.66 -19.74
CA LEU A 15 -15.78 0.33 -20.23
C LEU A 15 -15.11 -0.50 -19.13
N ALA A 16 -14.24 0.11 -18.33
CA ALA A 16 -13.56 -0.60 -17.22
C ALA A 16 -14.57 -1.08 -16.16
N VAL A 17 -15.59 -0.26 -15.86
CA VAL A 17 -16.67 -0.62 -14.94
C VAL A 17 -17.54 -1.75 -15.52
N GLN A 18 -17.85 -1.73 -16.81
CA GLN A 18 -18.57 -2.81 -17.50
C GLN A 18 -17.80 -4.14 -17.45
N GLU A 19 -16.49 -4.10 -17.67
CA GLU A 19 -15.63 -5.29 -17.51
C GLU A 19 -15.60 -5.78 -16.06
N ALA A 20 -15.53 -4.88 -15.07
CA ALA A 20 -15.65 -5.26 -13.66
C ALA A 20 -17.00 -5.92 -13.36
N GLY A 21 -18.09 -5.43 -13.96
CA GLY A 21 -19.42 -6.04 -13.89
C GLY A 21 -19.45 -7.46 -14.46
N LYS A 22 -18.81 -7.70 -15.61
CA LYS A 22 -18.68 -9.04 -16.20
C LYS A 22 -17.91 -9.99 -15.28
N VAL A 23 -16.79 -9.54 -14.73
CA VAL A 23 -15.98 -10.32 -13.77
C VAL A 23 -16.78 -10.63 -12.52
N TYR A 24 -17.49 -9.66 -11.94
CA TYR A 24 -18.35 -9.87 -10.78
C TYR A 24 -19.41 -10.95 -11.06
N ARG A 25 -20.15 -10.82 -12.16
CA ARG A 25 -21.19 -11.79 -12.55
C ARG A 25 -20.62 -13.19 -12.76
N HIS A 26 -19.44 -13.31 -13.37
CA HIS A 26 -18.74 -14.59 -13.49
C HIS A 26 -18.37 -15.19 -12.13
N ILE A 27 -17.80 -14.39 -11.21
CA ILE A 27 -17.46 -14.89 -9.87
C ILE A 27 -18.73 -15.32 -9.11
N VAL A 28 -19.85 -14.62 -9.29
CA VAL A 28 -21.15 -15.02 -8.73
C VAL A 28 -21.59 -16.40 -9.22
N THR A 29 -21.40 -16.74 -10.51
CA THR A 29 -21.79 -18.07 -11.01
C THR A 29 -20.98 -19.20 -10.39
N VAL A 30 -19.74 -18.93 -9.98
CA VAL A 30 -18.84 -19.93 -9.38
C VAL A 30 -18.97 -19.99 -7.85
N LYS A 31 -19.04 -18.84 -7.17
CA LYS A 31 -18.99 -18.75 -5.70
C LYS A 31 -20.34 -18.52 -5.04
N GLY A 32 -21.32 -17.99 -5.76
CA GLY A 32 -22.59 -17.53 -5.23
C GLY A 32 -22.56 -16.09 -4.69
N VAL A 33 -23.73 -15.46 -4.64
CA VAL A 33 -23.91 -14.10 -4.11
C VAL A 33 -23.58 -14.04 -2.61
N GLY A 34 -22.90 -12.99 -2.17
CA GLY A 34 -22.56 -12.77 -0.75
C GLY A 34 -21.47 -13.68 -0.20
N ARG A 35 -20.83 -14.51 -1.03
CA ARG A 35 -19.75 -15.43 -0.65
C ARG A 35 -18.35 -14.85 -0.84
N PHE A 36 -18.26 -13.59 -1.25
CA PHE A 36 -17.02 -12.85 -1.43
C PHE A 36 -17.29 -11.34 -1.28
N VAL A 37 -16.22 -10.58 -1.07
CA VAL A 37 -16.26 -9.11 -0.94
C VAL A 37 -15.69 -8.49 -2.21
N PRO A 38 -16.51 -7.83 -3.05
CA PRO A 38 -16.03 -7.15 -4.24
C PRO A 38 -15.40 -5.78 -3.91
N GLU A 39 -14.23 -5.54 -4.49
CA GLU A 39 -13.55 -4.25 -4.55
C GLU A 39 -13.31 -3.90 -6.02
N ILE A 40 -13.49 -2.62 -6.38
CA ILE A 40 -13.02 -2.09 -7.67
C ILE A 40 -11.85 -1.15 -7.39
N SER A 41 -10.72 -1.38 -8.08
CA SER A 41 -9.47 -0.63 -7.88
C SER A 41 -9.02 0.08 -9.14
N MET A 42 -8.50 1.29 -8.94
CA MET A 42 -8.04 2.23 -9.97
C MET A 42 -6.77 2.96 -9.51
N ASP A 43 -6.17 2.53 -8.40
CA ASP A 43 -5.04 3.17 -7.73
C ASP A 43 -3.75 3.19 -8.58
N GLU A 44 -3.60 2.22 -9.47
CA GLU A 44 -2.45 2.09 -10.38
C GLU A 44 -2.64 2.78 -11.75
N THR A 45 -3.73 3.54 -11.94
CA THR A 45 -3.92 4.38 -13.14
C THR A 45 -2.88 5.53 -13.23
N ASP A 46 -2.75 6.18 -14.39
CA ASP A 46 -1.75 7.25 -14.58
C ASP A 46 -2.08 8.54 -13.83
N SER A 47 -3.36 8.85 -13.62
CA SER A 47 -3.82 10.12 -13.03
C SER A 47 -4.77 9.87 -11.87
N PRO A 48 -4.67 10.66 -10.78
CA PRO A 48 -5.60 10.56 -9.67
C PRO A 48 -7.04 10.81 -10.12
N GLN A 49 -8.00 10.13 -9.49
CA GLN A 49 -9.41 10.43 -9.71
C GLN A 49 -9.81 11.59 -8.81
N THR A 50 -10.42 12.61 -9.39
CA THR A 50 -11.02 13.71 -8.63
C THR A 50 -12.34 13.26 -7.98
N PRO A 51 -12.81 13.92 -6.90
CA PRO A 51 -14.09 13.56 -6.28
C PRO A 51 -15.29 13.58 -7.25
N PRO A 52 -15.41 14.53 -8.20
CA PRO A 52 -16.46 14.46 -9.23
C PRO A 52 -16.32 13.27 -10.17
N GLU A 53 -15.11 12.85 -10.52
CA GLU A 53 -14.89 11.64 -11.33
C GLU A 53 -15.29 10.39 -10.54
N LEU A 54 -14.92 10.32 -9.27
CA LEU A 54 -15.30 9.24 -8.35
C LEU A 54 -16.83 9.09 -8.28
N LEU A 55 -17.58 10.20 -8.24
CA LEU A 55 -19.04 10.16 -8.24
C LEU A 55 -19.61 9.51 -9.51
N VAL A 56 -19.08 9.87 -10.68
CA VAL A 56 -19.52 9.28 -11.97
C VAL A 56 -19.15 7.79 -12.04
N ILE A 57 -17.98 7.42 -11.54
CA ILE A 57 -17.55 6.02 -11.45
C ILE A 57 -18.52 5.22 -10.56
N LEU A 58 -18.87 5.73 -9.38
CA LEU A 58 -19.79 5.07 -8.45
C LEU A 58 -21.20 4.94 -9.05
N ALA A 59 -21.67 5.93 -9.80
CA ALA A 59 -22.93 5.84 -10.54
C ALA A 59 -22.89 4.70 -11.58
N ALA A 60 -21.81 4.62 -12.38
CA ALA A 60 -21.65 3.55 -13.36
C ALA A 60 -21.57 2.16 -12.70
N ILE A 61 -20.92 2.05 -11.54
CA ILE A 61 -20.83 0.80 -10.77
C ILE A 61 -22.21 0.36 -10.27
N ALA A 62 -23.03 1.32 -9.81
CA ALA A 62 -24.41 1.07 -9.42
C ALA A 62 -25.26 0.60 -10.61
N ASP A 63 -25.11 1.23 -11.79
CA ASP A 63 -25.80 0.83 -13.02
C ASP A 63 -25.44 -0.61 -13.46
N GLU A 64 -24.19 -1.04 -13.25
CA GLU A 64 -23.76 -2.43 -13.48
C GLU A 64 -24.25 -3.43 -12.42
N GLY A 65 -24.91 -2.95 -11.35
CA GLY A 65 -25.46 -3.77 -10.28
C GLY A 65 -24.39 -4.47 -9.44
N VAL A 66 -23.18 -3.91 -9.32
CA VAL A 66 -22.08 -4.51 -8.56
C VAL A 66 -22.10 -3.98 -7.11
N PRO A 67 -22.36 -4.82 -6.09
CA PRO A 67 -22.46 -4.39 -4.70
C PRO A 67 -21.07 -4.29 -4.05
N ILE A 68 -20.24 -3.37 -4.52
CA ILE A 68 -18.89 -3.13 -3.98
C ILE A 68 -18.92 -2.76 -2.49
N GLN A 69 -18.02 -3.34 -1.69
CA GLN A 69 -17.82 -2.92 -0.29
C GLN A 69 -16.61 -2.02 -0.12
N THR A 70 -15.72 -1.98 -1.10
CA THR A 70 -14.57 -1.08 -1.12
C THR A 70 -14.33 -0.52 -2.52
N ILE A 71 -13.86 0.72 -2.60
CA ILE A 71 -13.37 1.34 -3.83
C ILE A 71 -12.00 1.97 -3.58
N ALA A 72 -11.05 1.73 -4.47
CA ALA A 72 -9.69 2.23 -4.36
C ALA A 72 -9.37 3.17 -5.53
N PRO A 73 -9.63 4.48 -5.39
CA PRO A 73 -9.15 5.46 -6.35
C PRO A 73 -7.64 5.67 -6.21
N LYS A 74 -7.04 6.28 -7.22
CA LYS A 74 -5.71 6.87 -7.10
C LYS A 74 -5.82 8.25 -6.47
N PHE A 75 -5.11 8.46 -5.36
CA PHE A 75 -5.01 9.74 -4.68
C PHE A 75 -3.94 10.65 -5.30
N THR A 76 -4.10 11.96 -5.12
CA THR A 76 -3.03 12.93 -5.40
C THR A 76 -1.81 12.67 -4.51
N GLY A 77 -0.63 13.05 -5.00
CA GLY A 77 0.65 12.78 -4.37
C GLY A 77 1.20 11.39 -4.72
N ARG A 78 2.27 10.97 -4.05
CA ARG A 78 2.93 9.69 -4.32
C ARG A 78 2.83 8.75 -3.13
N PHE A 79 2.30 7.55 -3.40
CA PHE A 79 2.16 6.46 -2.45
C PHE A 79 3.25 5.41 -2.69
N ASN A 80 4.51 5.83 -2.63
CA ASN A 80 5.63 4.96 -2.92
C ASN A 80 5.71 3.77 -1.93
N LYS A 81 6.17 2.62 -2.41
CA LYS A 81 6.29 1.39 -1.61
C LYS A 81 7.30 1.58 -0.48
N GLY A 82 6.98 1.08 0.71
CA GLY A 82 7.88 1.06 1.87
C GLY A 82 8.22 2.41 2.52
N VAL A 83 7.72 3.54 2.03
CA VAL A 83 8.07 4.88 2.54
C VAL A 83 6.83 5.72 2.80
N ASP A 84 7.01 6.89 3.41
CA ASP A 84 5.93 7.84 3.70
C ASP A 84 5.34 8.47 2.43
N TYR A 85 4.20 9.13 2.62
CA TYR A 85 3.54 9.91 1.58
C TYR A 85 4.40 11.10 1.14
N VAL A 86 4.40 11.39 -0.17
CA VAL A 86 5.07 12.57 -0.74
C VAL A 86 4.04 13.41 -1.48
N GLY A 87 3.77 14.61 -0.97
CA GLY A 87 2.82 15.56 -1.56
C GLY A 87 2.33 16.60 -0.55
N ASP A 88 1.33 17.38 -0.93
CA ASP A 88 0.67 18.32 -0.03
C ASP A 88 -0.31 17.58 0.90
N LEU A 89 -0.04 17.63 2.20
CA LEU A 89 -0.85 16.98 3.24
C LEU A 89 -2.23 17.64 3.39
N ALA A 90 -2.31 18.96 3.24
CA ALA A 90 -3.57 19.69 3.33
C ALA A 90 -4.44 19.41 2.10
N GLN A 91 -3.83 19.26 0.92
CA GLN A 91 -4.55 18.80 -0.26
C GLN A 91 -5.09 17.39 -0.08
N PHE A 92 -4.26 16.45 0.37
CA PHE A 92 -4.69 15.08 0.65
C PHE A 92 -5.86 15.05 1.65
N GLU A 93 -5.79 15.80 2.76
CA GLU A 93 -6.86 15.82 3.75
C GLU A 93 -8.18 16.36 3.17
N ARG A 94 -8.13 17.40 2.31
CA ARG A 94 -9.32 17.92 1.63
C ARG A 94 -9.93 16.88 0.69
N GLU A 95 -9.13 16.34 -0.22
CA GLU A 95 -9.61 15.36 -1.20
C GLU A 95 -10.15 14.09 -0.54
N PHE A 96 -9.48 13.59 0.51
CA PHE A 96 -9.96 12.44 1.27
C PHE A 96 -11.30 12.71 1.96
N ASN A 97 -11.53 13.93 2.48
CA ASN A 97 -12.82 14.33 3.02
C ASN A 97 -13.91 14.38 1.93
N ASP A 98 -13.57 14.92 0.77
CA ASP A 98 -14.50 15.04 -0.36
C ASP A 98 -14.89 13.66 -0.91
N ASP A 99 -13.94 12.73 -1.02
CA ASP A 99 -14.18 11.35 -1.44
C ASP A 99 -15.13 10.61 -0.48
N LEU A 100 -14.98 10.82 0.84
CA LEU A 100 -15.91 10.27 1.84
C LEU A 100 -17.33 10.84 1.67
N CYS A 101 -17.45 12.15 1.41
CA CYS A 101 -18.74 12.78 1.11
C CYS A 101 -19.37 12.22 -0.17
N VAL A 102 -18.56 12.01 -1.22
CA VAL A 102 -18.99 11.41 -2.48
C VAL A 102 -19.50 9.98 -2.27
N ILE A 103 -18.78 9.15 -1.52
CA ILE A 103 -19.23 7.80 -1.17
C ILE A 103 -20.55 7.83 -0.41
N ALA A 104 -20.67 8.67 0.63
CA ALA A 104 -21.90 8.79 1.41
C ALA A 104 -23.10 9.23 0.54
N HIS A 105 -22.86 10.16 -0.39
CA HIS A 105 -23.87 10.57 -1.36
C HIS A 105 -24.26 9.42 -2.30
N ALA A 106 -23.28 8.73 -2.89
CA ALA A 106 -23.52 7.64 -3.84
C ALA A 106 -24.26 6.45 -3.21
N VAL A 107 -23.95 6.11 -1.95
CA VAL A 107 -24.71 5.10 -1.18
C VAL A 107 -26.19 5.47 -1.08
N LYS A 108 -26.49 6.73 -0.73
CA LYS A 108 -27.88 7.19 -0.61
C LYS A 108 -28.59 7.31 -1.96
N GLN A 109 -27.91 7.84 -2.97
CA GLN A 109 -28.51 8.23 -4.24
C GLN A 109 -28.62 7.07 -5.23
N TYR A 110 -27.65 6.16 -5.23
CA TYR A 110 -27.54 5.08 -6.22
C TYR A 110 -27.75 3.69 -5.60
N GLY A 111 -28.04 3.60 -4.30
CA GLY A 111 -28.34 2.33 -3.64
C GLY A 111 -27.13 1.41 -3.48
N LEU A 112 -25.91 1.96 -3.48
CA LEU A 112 -24.70 1.18 -3.18
C LEU A 112 -24.71 0.69 -1.72
N PRO A 113 -23.94 -0.37 -1.38
CA PRO A 113 -23.94 -0.93 -0.03
C PRO A 113 -23.61 0.11 1.05
N ALA A 114 -24.38 0.10 2.14
CA ALA A 114 -24.21 1.03 3.27
C ALA A 114 -22.84 0.92 3.96
N ASN A 115 -22.13 -0.19 3.74
CA ASN A 115 -20.78 -0.43 4.27
C ASN A 115 -19.67 -0.20 3.24
N LEU A 116 -19.95 0.49 2.11
CA LEU A 116 -18.95 0.89 1.13
C LEU A 116 -17.90 1.80 1.79
N LYS A 117 -16.63 1.42 1.69
CA LYS A 117 -15.49 2.14 2.26
C LYS A 117 -14.52 2.58 1.17
N LEU A 118 -13.89 3.72 1.40
CA LEU A 118 -12.70 4.09 0.66
C LEU A 118 -11.57 3.10 1.00
N SER A 119 -10.82 2.66 0.00
CA SER A 119 -9.68 1.77 0.16
C SER A 119 -8.38 2.45 -0.22
N VAL A 120 -7.43 2.43 0.72
CA VAL A 120 -6.09 3.00 0.56
C VAL A 120 -5.12 1.87 0.21
N HIS A 121 -4.80 1.76 -1.08
CA HIS A 121 -3.74 0.89 -1.56
C HIS A 121 -2.38 1.52 -1.32
N SER A 122 -1.34 0.68 -1.22
CA SER A 122 0.00 1.11 -0.78
C SER A 122 -0.04 1.89 0.55
N GLY A 123 -1.02 1.55 1.39
CA GLY A 123 -1.39 2.35 2.56
C GLY A 123 -0.48 2.15 3.76
N SER A 124 0.39 1.13 3.74
CA SER A 124 1.42 0.98 4.77
C SER A 124 2.46 2.09 4.71
N ASP A 125 3.03 2.39 5.88
CA ASP A 125 4.13 3.32 6.09
C ASP A 125 3.79 4.79 5.76
N LYS A 126 2.52 5.15 5.53
CA LYS A 126 2.11 6.53 5.21
C LYS A 126 1.81 7.35 6.46
N PHE A 127 2.75 7.37 7.41
CA PHE A 127 2.52 7.91 8.76
C PHE A 127 2.10 9.37 8.78
N SER A 128 2.60 10.20 7.85
CA SER A 128 2.26 11.63 7.76
C SER A 128 0.77 11.89 7.48
N ILE A 129 0.08 10.97 6.80
CA ILE A 129 -1.34 11.14 6.43
C ILE A 129 -2.31 10.41 7.35
N TYR A 130 -1.86 9.51 8.22
CA TYR A 130 -2.74 8.81 9.17
C TYR A 130 -3.55 9.74 10.08
N PRO A 131 -2.98 10.84 10.63
CA PRO A 131 -3.77 11.77 11.44
C PRO A 131 -4.94 12.41 10.66
N ALA A 132 -4.71 12.75 9.38
CA ALA A 132 -5.75 13.31 8.51
C ALA A 132 -6.85 12.26 8.22
N ILE A 133 -6.45 11.03 7.89
CA ILE A 133 -7.38 9.91 7.70
C ILE A 133 -8.24 9.73 8.96
N ARG A 134 -7.63 9.58 10.13
CA ARG A 134 -8.35 9.36 11.40
C ARG A 134 -9.37 10.46 11.69
N ARG A 135 -8.98 11.73 11.54
CA ARG A 135 -9.90 12.87 11.73
C ARG A 135 -11.07 12.82 10.75
N ALA A 136 -10.80 12.53 9.48
CA ALA A 136 -11.84 12.44 8.45
C ALA A 136 -12.83 11.31 8.74
N LEU A 137 -12.34 10.12 9.13
CA LEU A 137 -13.19 8.99 9.49
C LEU A 137 -14.10 9.32 10.68
N ALA A 138 -13.55 9.94 11.73
CA ALA A 138 -14.33 10.36 12.89
C ALA A 138 -15.37 11.43 12.53
N LYS A 139 -14.99 12.42 11.72
CA LYS A 139 -15.88 13.51 11.27
C LYS A 139 -17.07 13.01 10.46
N HIS A 140 -16.87 12.01 9.60
CA HIS A 140 -17.89 11.51 8.68
C HIS A 140 -18.56 10.22 9.15
N GLY A 141 -18.17 9.67 10.30
CA GLY A 141 -18.67 8.38 10.78
C GLY A 141 -18.37 7.22 9.81
N ALA A 142 -17.23 7.30 9.11
CA ALA A 142 -16.89 6.41 8.01
C ALA A 142 -15.85 5.35 8.43
N GLY A 143 -15.85 4.22 7.72
CA GLY A 143 -14.77 3.23 7.77
C GLY A 143 -13.80 3.38 6.59
N VAL A 144 -12.61 2.79 6.71
CA VAL A 144 -11.61 2.70 5.63
C VAL A 144 -11.09 1.27 5.50
N HIS A 145 -10.65 0.90 4.31
CA HIS A 145 -9.91 -0.34 4.06
C HIS A 145 -8.45 0.00 3.72
N VAL A 146 -7.50 -0.31 4.60
CA VAL A 146 -6.07 -0.04 4.35
C VAL A 146 -5.36 -1.33 3.98
N LYS A 147 -4.71 -1.35 2.81
CA LYS A 147 -3.93 -2.51 2.36
C LYS A 147 -2.47 -2.37 2.73
N THR A 148 -1.94 -3.39 3.40
CA THR A 148 -0.53 -3.56 3.72
C THR A 148 -0.06 -4.91 3.18
N ALA A 149 1.22 -5.02 2.81
CA ALA A 149 1.83 -6.28 2.40
C ALA A 149 3.35 -6.22 2.58
N GLY A 150 4.04 -5.45 1.74
CA GLY A 150 5.50 -5.41 1.73
C GLY A 150 6.14 -4.85 3.00
N THR A 151 5.43 -4.04 3.79
CA THR A 151 5.91 -3.61 5.11
C THR A 151 6.09 -4.80 6.08
N THR A 152 5.26 -5.84 6.00
CA THR A 152 5.43 -7.05 6.84
C THR A 152 6.74 -7.75 6.49
N TRP A 153 7.00 -7.92 5.19
CA TRP A 153 8.26 -8.45 4.68
C TRP A 153 9.48 -7.63 5.15
N LEU A 154 9.39 -6.29 5.12
CA LEU A 154 10.48 -5.43 5.62
C LEU A 154 10.75 -5.65 7.11
N GLU A 155 9.71 -5.84 7.91
CA GLU A 155 9.85 -6.05 9.35
C GLU A 155 10.36 -7.47 9.68
N GLU A 156 10.13 -8.45 8.81
CA GLU A 156 10.80 -9.76 8.89
C GLU A 156 12.31 -9.62 8.64
N VAL A 157 12.72 -8.87 7.61
CA VAL A 157 14.16 -8.60 7.35
C VAL A 157 14.80 -7.82 8.49
N ILE A 158 14.08 -6.85 9.08
CA ILE A 158 14.53 -6.15 10.28
C ILE A 158 14.67 -7.13 11.46
N GLY A 159 13.71 -8.02 11.67
CA GLY A 159 13.77 -9.05 12.71
C GLY A 159 14.96 -10.01 12.55
N LEU A 160 15.28 -10.39 11.31
CA LEU A 160 16.48 -11.17 10.98
C LEU A 160 17.76 -10.41 11.34
N ALA A 161 17.87 -9.15 10.91
CA ALA A 161 19.02 -8.32 11.17
C ALA A 161 19.22 -8.04 12.67
N GLU A 162 18.13 -7.79 13.40
CA GLU A 162 18.12 -7.55 14.84
C GLU A 162 18.57 -8.78 15.64
N ALA A 163 18.24 -9.99 15.19
CA ALA A 163 18.69 -11.23 15.84
C ALA A 163 20.21 -11.46 15.73
N GLY A 164 20.90 -10.77 14.81
CA GLY A 164 22.34 -10.94 14.61
C GLY A 164 22.70 -12.28 13.97
N GLY A 165 23.98 -12.67 14.09
CA GLY A 165 24.50 -13.96 13.63
C GLY A 165 24.06 -14.32 12.19
N ALA A 166 23.56 -15.53 12.01
CA ALA A 166 23.06 -16.01 10.72
C ALA A 166 21.88 -15.18 10.16
N GLY A 167 21.06 -14.56 11.02
CA GLY A 167 19.97 -13.69 10.61
C GLY A 167 20.48 -12.41 9.96
N LEU A 168 21.47 -11.75 10.58
CA LEU A 168 22.13 -10.59 10.00
C LEU A 168 22.88 -10.94 8.72
N THR A 169 23.59 -12.07 8.68
CA THR A 169 24.24 -12.55 7.45
C THR A 169 23.23 -12.69 6.32
N LEU A 170 22.07 -13.31 6.58
CA LEU A 170 21.03 -13.48 5.57
C LEU A 170 20.41 -12.14 5.12
N ALA A 171 20.18 -11.21 6.04
CA ALA A 171 19.65 -9.88 5.70
C ALA A 171 20.61 -9.08 4.80
N LYS A 172 21.92 -9.16 5.05
CA LYS A 172 22.96 -8.55 4.21
C LYS A 172 23.03 -9.21 2.83
N GLU A 173 22.91 -10.53 2.76
CA GLU A 173 22.85 -11.26 1.48
C GLU A 173 21.62 -10.85 0.66
N ILE A 174 20.45 -10.73 1.29
CA ILE A 174 19.23 -10.22 0.63
C ILE A 174 19.48 -8.84 0.00
N TYR A 175 20.14 -7.94 0.74
CA TYR A 175 20.48 -6.61 0.21
C TYR A 175 21.45 -6.69 -0.97
N ALA A 176 22.55 -7.46 -0.84
CA ALA A 176 23.57 -7.59 -1.88
C ALA A 176 22.98 -8.15 -3.19
N GLU A 177 22.16 -9.20 -3.08
CA GLU A 177 21.46 -9.80 -4.21
C GLU A 177 20.44 -8.82 -4.82
N ALA A 178 19.64 -8.13 -3.99
CA ALA A 178 18.70 -7.12 -4.48
C ALA A 178 19.41 -5.97 -5.21
N LEU A 179 20.57 -5.54 -4.71
CA LEU A 179 21.39 -4.51 -5.36
C LEU A 179 21.92 -4.98 -6.73
N SER A 180 22.41 -6.22 -6.82
CA SER A 180 22.93 -6.80 -8.07
C SER A 180 21.86 -7.00 -9.14
N HIS A 181 20.61 -7.23 -8.73
CA HIS A 181 19.46 -7.45 -9.60
C HIS A 181 18.47 -6.26 -9.62
N MET A 182 18.93 -5.07 -9.23
CA MET A 182 18.05 -3.92 -8.98
C MET A 182 17.21 -3.54 -10.21
N ASP A 183 17.78 -3.58 -11.42
CA ASP A 183 17.04 -3.21 -12.65
C ASP A 183 15.79 -4.09 -12.86
N GLU A 184 15.97 -5.41 -12.75
CA GLU A 184 14.89 -6.39 -12.89
C GLU A 184 13.85 -6.24 -11.78
N LEU A 185 14.30 -6.08 -10.53
CA LEU A 185 13.43 -6.01 -9.36
C LEU A 185 12.63 -4.71 -9.33
N CYS A 186 13.19 -3.60 -9.79
CA CYS A 186 12.56 -2.29 -9.78
C CYS A 186 11.61 -2.05 -10.95
N GLN A 187 11.84 -2.68 -12.12
CA GLN A 187 11.07 -2.41 -13.34
C GLN A 187 9.54 -2.54 -13.16
N PRO A 188 8.99 -3.58 -12.50
CA PRO A 188 7.55 -3.69 -12.26
C PRO A 188 6.98 -2.65 -11.30
N TYR A 189 7.84 -1.97 -10.53
CA TYR A 189 7.46 -1.02 -9.49
C TYR A 189 7.88 0.42 -9.83
N ALA A 190 8.36 0.68 -11.05
CA ALA A 190 8.98 1.95 -11.43
C ALA A 190 8.10 3.18 -11.18
N THR A 191 6.77 3.03 -11.27
CA THR A 191 5.80 4.11 -11.03
C THR A 191 5.53 4.36 -9.54
N VAL A 192 5.96 3.46 -8.65
CA VAL A 192 5.63 3.44 -7.21
C VAL A 192 6.88 3.30 -6.32
N ILE A 193 8.06 3.60 -6.84
CA ILE A 193 9.32 3.74 -6.09
C ILE A 193 10.06 5.01 -6.53
N ASP A 194 11.05 5.43 -5.75
CA ASP A 194 11.86 6.62 -6.07
C ASP A 194 13.29 6.46 -5.53
N ILE A 195 13.98 5.44 -6.06
CA ILE A 195 15.29 5.02 -5.57
C ILE A 195 16.38 5.86 -6.24
N ASP A 196 17.06 6.67 -5.44
CA ASP A 196 18.32 7.32 -5.81
C ASP A 196 19.48 6.32 -5.63
N ARG A 197 19.98 5.79 -6.75
CA ARG A 197 21.06 4.79 -6.75
C ARG A 197 22.35 5.31 -6.12
N SER A 198 22.61 6.61 -6.17
CA SER A 198 23.81 7.21 -5.57
C SER A 198 23.79 7.18 -4.04
N LYS A 199 22.59 7.00 -3.45
CA LYS A 199 22.37 6.88 -2.00
C LYS A 199 22.34 5.42 -1.52
N LEU A 200 22.56 4.45 -2.41
CA LEU A 200 22.69 3.05 -2.03
C LEU A 200 24.16 2.73 -1.70
N PRO A 201 24.47 2.28 -0.48
CA PRO A 201 25.82 1.80 -0.16
C PRO A 201 26.15 0.54 -0.96
N SER A 202 27.44 0.32 -1.26
CA SER A 202 27.86 -0.91 -1.91
C SER A 202 27.59 -2.13 -1.03
N ALA A 203 27.53 -3.31 -1.65
CA ALA A 203 27.40 -4.57 -0.92
C ALA A 203 28.53 -4.76 0.11
N ASP A 204 29.76 -4.37 -0.21
CA ASP A 204 30.91 -4.45 0.71
C ASP A 204 30.73 -3.58 1.96
N VAL A 205 30.20 -2.36 1.78
CA VAL A 205 29.89 -1.47 2.91
C VAL A 205 28.83 -2.11 3.82
N VAL A 206 27.74 -2.62 3.23
CA VAL A 206 26.65 -3.26 3.99
C VAL A 206 27.09 -4.58 4.65
N ASN A 207 27.98 -5.33 4.01
CA ASN A 207 28.56 -6.54 4.59
C ASN A 207 29.37 -6.25 5.86
N GLY A 208 29.97 -5.07 5.96
CA GLY A 208 30.66 -4.59 7.17
C GLY A 208 29.73 -4.11 8.30
N TRP A 209 28.43 -3.95 8.08
CA TRP A 209 27.53 -3.34 9.06
C TRP A 209 27.26 -4.19 10.30
N THR A 210 27.03 -3.54 11.43
CA THR A 210 26.43 -4.17 12.61
C THR A 210 24.91 -4.34 12.44
N SER A 211 24.28 -5.11 13.34
CA SER A 211 22.81 -5.19 13.41
C SER A 211 22.17 -3.82 13.57
N GLU A 212 22.76 -2.96 14.42
CA GLU A 212 22.26 -1.60 14.66
C GLU A 212 22.27 -0.76 13.38
N GLN A 213 23.36 -0.80 12.61
CA GLN A 213 23.48 -0.07 11.35
C GLN A 213 22.47 -0.56 10.30
N PHE A 214 22.34 -1.88 10.13
CA PHE A 214 21.41 -2.46 9.16
C PHE A 214 19.95 -2.16 9.55
N VAL A 215 19.58 -2.39 10.81
CA VAL A 215 18.22 -2.12 11.31
C VAL A 215 17.91 -0.62 11.25
N GLY A 216 18.83 0.24 11.66
CA GLY A 216 18.67 1.70 11.61
C GLY A 216 18.46 2.20 10.19
N ALA A 217 19.17 1.62 9.21
CA ALA A 217 19.00 1.97 7.81
C ALA A 217 17.67 1.51 7.21
N LEU A 218 17.19 0.32 7.59
CA LEU A 218 16.00 -0.29 7.01
C LEU A 218 14.68 0.09 7.71
N ARG A 219 14.69 0.31 9.02
CA ARG A 219 13.49 0.62 9.80
C ARG A 219 12.97 2.01 9.43
N HIS A 220 11.68 2.12 9.14
CA HIS A 220 11.08 3.39 8.77
C HIS A 220 10.91 4.33 9.98
N ASP A 221 12.01 4.98 10.33
CA ASP A 221 12.10 6.01 11.35
C ASP A 221 12.84 7.22 10.76
N GLN A 222 12.09 8.21 10.28
CA GLN A 222 12.66 9.42 9.67
C GLN A 222 13.47 10.28 10.65
N LYS A 223 13.38 10.03 11.96
CA LYS A 223 14.17 10.73 12.98
C LYS A 223 15.52 10.06 13.22
N ASN A 224 15.68 8.81 12.78
CA ASN A 224 16.95 8.10 12.90
C ASN A 224 17.90 8.53 11.78
N PRO A 225 19.10 9.06 12.10
CA PRO A 225 20.06 9.52 11.08
C PRO A 225 20.59 8.39 10.18
N LEU A 226 20.45 7.13 10.59
CA LEU A 226 20.82 5.98 9.77
C LEU A 226 19.78 5.66 8.70
N TYR A 227 18.51 6.08 8.88
CA TYR A 227 17.42 5.68 8.02
C TYR A 227 17.69 6.06 6.56
N ASN A 228 17.51 5.07 5.67
CA ASN A 228 17.71 5.24 4.24
C ASN A 228 16.50 4.71 3.47
N ALA A 229 15.66 5.64 3.00
CA ALA A 229 14.49 5.35 2.19
C ALA A 229 14.83 4.52 0.93
N ASN A 230 15.99 4.75 0.30
CA ASN A 230 16.41 4.04 -0.91
C ASN A 230 16.68 2.56 -0.63
N ILE A 231 17.36 2.26 0.49
CA ILE A 231 17.59 0.88 0.94
C ILE A 231 16.25 0.20 1.25
N ARG A 232 15.38 0.89 1.98
CA ARG A 232 14.07 0.35 2.33
C ARG A 232 13.23 0.02 1.09
N GLN A 233 13.22 0.89 0.08
CA GLN A 233 12.53 0.64 -1.18
C GLN A 233 13.16 -0.52 -1.97
N LEU A 234 14.48 -0.58 -2.06
CA LEU A 234 15.19 -1.67 -2.74
C LEU A 234 14.85 -3.02 -2.10
N ILE A 235 14.94 -3.13 -0.78
CA ILE A 235 14.59 -4.36 -0.06
C ILE A 235 13.08 -4.65 -0.19
N HIS A 236 12.23 -3.63 -0.20
CA HIS A 236 10.78 -3.82 -0.37
C HIS A 236 10.44 -4.53 -1.68
N VAL A 237 11.09 -4.17 -2.79
CA VAL A 237 10.88 -4.84 -4.09
C VAL A 237 11.74 -6.10 -4.26
N GLY A 238 12.71 -6.31 -3.38
CA GLY A 238 13.60 -7.46 -3.34
C GLY A 238 13.02 -8.75 -2.74
N PHE A 239 11.74 -8.82 -2.38
CA PHE A 239 11.14 -10.02 -1.77
C PHE A 239 11.32 -11.32 -2.59
N LYS A 240 11.45 -11.22 -3.92
CA LYS A 240 11.76 -12.36 -4.80
C LYS A 240 13.11 -13.01 -4.49
N VAL A 241 14.07 -12.26 -3.95
CA VAL A 241 15.38 -12.77 -3.53
C VAL A 241 15.20 -13.79 -2.40
N ALA A 242 14.49 -13.42 -1.34
CA ALA A 242 14.21 -14.37 -0.25
C ALA A 242 13.31 -15.53 -0.68
N ALA A 243 12.35 -15.29 -1.57
CA ALA A 243 11.54 -16.38 -2.12
C ALA A 243 12.41 -17.45 -2.82
N LYS A 244 13.44 -17.04 -3.57
CA LYS A 244 14.41 -17.95 -4.23
C LYS A 244 15.30 -18.69 -3.23
N MET A 245 15.53 -18.15 -2.04
CA MET A 245 16.29 -18.83 -0.97
C MET A 245 15.54 -20.02 -0.35
N GLY A 246 14.22 -20.10 -0.55
CA GLY A 246 13.39 -21.26 -0.20
C GLY A 246 13.52 -21.68 1.28
N PRO A 247 13.77 -22.97 1.59
CA PRO A 247 13.85 -23.46 2.96
C PRO A 247 14.85 -22.71 3.84
N ARG A 248 15.97 -22.22 3.28
CA ARG A 248 16.99 -21.50 4.04
C ARG A 248 16.42 -20.22 4.68
N TYR A 249 15.62 -19.47 3.94
CA TYR A 249 14.95 -18.28 4.45
C TYR A 249 13.88 -18.64 5.49
N LEU A 250 13.06 -19.66 5.21
CA LEU A 250 11.98 -20.08 6.10
C LEU A 250 12.49 -20.63 7.44
N GLU A 251 13.57 -21.43 7.44
CA GLU A 251 14.19 -21.92 8.67
C GLU A 251 14.83 -20.78 9.46
N GLN A 252 15.42 -19.80 8.78
CA GLN A 252 15.95 -18.62 9.48
C GLN A 252 14.85 -17.77 10.11
N LEU A 253 13.69 -17.62 9.46
CA LEU A 253 12.52 -16.96 10.08
C LEU A 253 12.05 -17.70 11.34
N LYS A 254 12.07 -19.04 11.35
CA LYS A 254 11.74 -19.83 12.55
C LYS A 254 12.76 -19.63 13.66
N ALA A 255 14.06 -19.65 13.32
CA ALA A 255 15.14 -19.43 14.27
C ALA A 255 15.08 -18.01 14.89
N CYS A 256 14.70 -17.01 14.09
CA CYS A 256 14.55 -15.61 14.51
C CYS A 256 13.10 -15.24 14.84
N ARG A 257 12.24 -16.21 15.20
CA ARG A 257 10.79 -16.00 15.34
C ARG A 257 10.45 -14.90 16.34
N GLU A 258 11.15 -14.82 17.46
CA GLU A 258 10.86 -13.82 18.50
C GLU A 258 11.05 -12.39 17.99
N SER A 259 12.20 -12.09 17.38
CA SER A 259 12.49 -10.76 16.83
C SER A 259 11.58 -10.43 15.64
N CYS A 260 11.34 -11.38 14.73
CA CYS A 260 10.45 -11.17 13.58
C CYS A 260 9.01 -10.89 14.04
N ALA A 261 8.48 -11.73 14.94
CA ALA A 261 7.11 -11.56 15.46
C ALA A 261 6.95 -10.23 16.21
N ARG A 262 7.94 -9.82 17.02
CA ARG A 262 7.92 -8.53 17.71
C ARG A 262 7.88 -7.36 16.72
N ASN A 263 8.74 -7.38 15.70
CA ASN A 263 8.79 -6.31 14.69
C ASN A 263 7.53 -6.23 13.85
N VAL A 264 7.04 -7.38 13.33
CA VAL A 264 5.81 -7.44 12.54
C VAL A 264 4.60 -6.98 13.37
N THR A 265 4.48 -7.46 14.62
CA THR A 265 3.38 -7.08 15.51
C THR A 265 3.42 -5.59 15.83
N GLY A 266 4.58 -5.07 16.23
CA GLY A 266 4.74 -3.64 16.53
C GLY A 266 4.47 -2.76 15.32
N ASN A 267 4.87 -3.19 14.12
CA ASN A 267 4.57 -2.46 12.90
C ASN A 267 3.07 -2.42 12.59
N LEU A 268 2.40 -3.58 12.57
CA LEU A 268 0.98 -3.63 12.22
C LEU A 268 0.10 -3.00 13.30
N PHE A 269 0.37 -3.30 14.57
CA PHE A 269 -0.48 -2.83 15.66
C PHE A 269 -0.14 -1.40 16.09
N ASP A 270 1.11 -1.14 16.48
CA ASP A 270 1.48 0.13 17.09
C ASP A 270 1.67 1.25 16.07
N ARG A 271 2.20 0.93 14.88
CA ARG A 271 2.52 1.96 13.87
C ARG A 271 1.41 2.17 12.84
N HIS A 272 0.47 1.24 12.69
CA HIS A 272 -0.62 1.33 11.72
C HIS A 272 -1.99 1.34 12.37
N ILE A 273 -2.40 0.24 13.03
CA ILE A 273 -3.75 0.09 13.57
C ILE A 273 -4.05 1.16 14.63
N LYS A 274 -3.18 1.35 15.62
CA LYS A 274 -3.37 2.35 16.67
C LYS A 274 -3.54 3.77 16.09
N PRO A 275 -2.60 4.32 15.31
CA PRO A 275 -2.74 5.69 14.80
C PRO A 275 -3.98 5.91 13.93
N LEU A 276 -4.46 4.89 13.21
CA LEU A 276 -5.63 4.99 12.35
C LEU A 276 -6.95 4.83 13.10
N PHE A 277 -7.01 3.97 14.12
CA PHE A 277 -8.28 3.47 14.67
C PHE A 277 -8.44 3.57 16.19
N LEU A 278 -7.37 3.77 16.98
CA LEU A 278 -7.40 3.74 18.47
C LEU A 278 -6.91 5.06 19.06
#